data_AF-A0A9E3A146-F1
#
_entry.id   AF-A0A9E3A146-F1
#
_cell.length_a   1.000
_cell.length_b   1.000
_cell.length_c   1.000
_cell.angle_alpha   90.00
_cell.angle_beta   90.00
_cell.angle_gamma   90.00
#
_symmetry.space_group_name_H-M   'P 1'
#
loop_
_entity.id
_entity.type
_entity.pdbx_description
1 polymer ?
#
loop_
_entity_poly.entity_id
_entity_poly.type
_entity_poly.pdbx_seq_one_letter_code
_entity_poly.pdbx_strand_id
1 'polypeptide(L)'
;MRRRPLLRAAAIGGGAYVAGKRGAERQADQEYADAQQDQRIGDLEQQQAAAAPPAAPQAAAPSMADQLNQLADLHNQGVLSDEEFAAAKAKLLGTLSVAGLRSAWTTAGDPARCRVP
;
A
#
# COMPACT_ATOMS: atom_id res chain seq x y z
N MET A 1 71.68 6.23 -35.42
CA MET A 1 70.39 6.96 -35.27
C MET A 1 69.47 6.11 -34.40
N ARG A 2 69.69 6.05 -33.08
CA ARG A 2 69.07 6.84 -31.99
C ARG A 2 67.52 6.91 -31.98
N ARG A 3 66.96 6.04 -31.13
CA ARG A 3 65.83 6.18 -30.19
C ARG A 3 64.44 6.48 -30.76
N ARG A 4 63.48 5.60 -30.42
CA ARG A 4 62.12 5.94 -29.92
C ARG A 4 61.37 4.70 -29.38
N PRO A 5 60.41 4.86 -28.46
CA PRO A 5 60.56 4.46 -27.06
C PRO A 5 59.50 3.46 -26.55
N LEU A 6 59.79 2.88 -25.39
CA LEU A 6 58.95 2.06 -24.50
C LEU A 6 57.66 2.79 -24.02
N LEU A 7 56.73 3.11 -24.92
CA LEU A 7 55.47 3.82 -24.57
C LEU A 7 54.18 3.03 -24.84
N ARG A 8 54.23 1.76 -25.23
CA ARG A 8 53.03 0.97 -25.56
C ARG A 8 52.50 0.03 -24.46
N ALA A 9 53.11 0.00 -23.27
CA ALA A 9 52.72 -0.93 -22.21
C ALA A 9 51.65 -0.39 -21.23
N ALA A 10 51.40 0.91 -21.17
CA ALA A 10 50.49 1.49 -20.17
C ALA A 10 49.01 1.53 -20.59
N ALA A 11 48.69 1.38 -21.89
CA ALA A 11 47.33 1.57 -22.39
C ALA A 11 46.42 0.34 -22.23
N ILE A 12 46.98 -0.87 -22.08
CA ILE A 12 46.20 -2.11 -21.99
C ILE A 12 45.64 -2.34 -20.58
N GLY A 13 46.26 -1.77 -19.53
CA GLY A 13 45.74 -1.83 -18.16
C GLY A 13 44.77 -0.71 -17.78
N GLY A 14 44.81 0.45 -18.47
CA GLY A 14 44.03 1.63 -18.09
C GLY A 14 42.54 1.56 -18.44
N GLY A 15 42.18 0.95 -19.57
CA GLY A 15 40.78 0.85 -20.02
C GLY A 15 39.92 -0.04 -19.12
N ALA A 16 40.48 -1.16 -18.66
CA ALA A 16 39.81 -2.06 -17.71
C ALA A 16 39.63 -1.41 -16.33
N TYR A 17 40.62 -0.64 -15.87
CA TYR A 17 40.54 0.10 -14.60
C TYR A 17 39.49 1.22 -14.62
N VAL A 18 39.38 1.98 -15.72
CA VAL A 18 38.38 3.05 -15.86
C VAL A 18 36.95 2.50 -16.00
N ALA A 19 36.78 1.37 -16.71
CA ALA A 19 35.50 0.67 -16.78
C ALA A 19 35.07 0.09 -15.42
N GLY A 20 36.01 -0.50 -14.67
CA GLY A 20 35.76 -0.96 -13.30
C GLY A 20 35.48 0.16 -12.31
N LYS A 21 36.21 1.29 -12.42
CA LYS A 21 36.02 2.47 -11.54
C LYS A 21 34.63 3.06 -11.67
N ARG A 22 34.09 3.18 -12.89
CA ARG A 22 32.71 3.66 -13.10
C ARG A 22 31.66 2.70 -12.52
N GLY A 23 31.92 1.39 -12.57
CA GLY A 23 31.05 0.40 -11.93
C GLY A 23 31.06 0.53 -10.41
N ALA A 24 32.25 0.72 -9.82
CA ALA A 24 32.41 0.93 -8.38
C ALA A 24 31.78 2.25 -7.90
N GLU A 25 31.91 3.34 -8.68
CA GLU A 25 31.26 4.63 -8.39
C GLU A 25 29.73 4.49 -8.45
N ARG A 26 29.20 3.82 -9.48
CA ARG A 26 27.76 3.52 -9.57
C ARG A 26 27.26 2.68 -8.40
N GLN A 27 28.08 1.74 -7.92
CA GLN A 27 27.73 0.90 -6.79
C GLN A 27 27.71 1.71 -5.49
N ALA A 28 28.71 2.57 -5.25
CA ALA A 28 28.74 3.46 -4.10
C ALA A 28 27.58 4.48 -4.11
N ASP A 29 27.23 5.03 -5.28
CA ASP A 29 26.06 5.92 -5.44
C ASP A 29 24.75 5.18 -5.15
N GLN A 30 24.63 3.92 -5.58
CA GLN A 30 23.47 3.07 -5.27
C GLN A 30 23.36 2.79 -3.77
N GLU A 31 24.46 2.42 -3.12
CA GLU A 31 24.50 2.19 -1.67
C GLU A 31 24.11 3.45 -0.87
N TYR A 32 24.55 4.64 -1.31
CA TYR A 32 24.14 5.91 -0.70
C TYR A 32 22.65 6.22 -0.89
N ALA A 33 22.10 5.88 -2.07
CA ALA A 33 20.68 6.07 -2.36
C ALA A 33 19.80 5.11 -1.55
N ASP A 34 20.19 3.84 -1.46
CA ASP A 34 19.50 2.81 -0.69
C ASP A 34 19.52 3.15 0.81
N ALA A 35 20.66 3.58 1.34
CA ALA A 35 20.77 4.00 2.73
C ALA A 35 19.83 5.16 3.08
N GLN A 36 19.66 6.15 2.18
CA GLN A 36 18.68 7.21 2.40
C GLN A 36 17.24 6.70 2.33
N GLN A 37 16.97 5.77 1.42
CA GLN A 37 15.64 5.20 1.27
C GLN A 37 15.23 4.41 2.52
N ASP A 38 16.13 3.59 3.06
CA ASP A 38 15.90 2.83 4.30
C ASP A 38 15.63 3.74 5.50
N GLN A 39 16.35 4.86 5.63
CA GLN A 39 16.07 5.80 6.72
C GLN A 39 14.67 6.41 6.60
N ARG A 40 14.26 6.81 5.39
CA ARG A 40 12.91 7.35 5.18
C ARG A 40 11.81 6.31 5.46
N ILE A 41 12.05 5.04 5.12
CA ILE A 41 11.12 3.96 5.43
C ILE A 41 11.05 3.72 6.94
N GLY A 42 12.20 3.70 7.63
CA GLY A 42 12.26 3.55 9.08
C GLY A 42 11.54 4.67 9.85
N ASP A 43 11.70 5.93 9.42
CA ASP A 43 10.96 7.07 9.99
C ASP A 43 9.43 6.93 9.77
N LEU A 44 9.02 6.48 8.57
CA LEU A 44 7.60 6.27 8.27
C LEU A 44 7.01 5.10 9.09
N GLU A 45 7.73 4.00 9.24
CA GLU A 45 7.32 2.87 10.08
C GLU A 45 7.22 3.27 11.56
N GLN A 46 8.17 4.07 12.08
CA GLN A 46 8.10 4.58 13.44
C GLN A 46 6.91 5.53 13.64
N GLN A 47 6.61 6.40 12.67
CA GLN A 47 5.42 7.25 12.73
C GLN A 47 4.12 6.42 12.67
N GLN A 48 4.09 5.35 11.89
CA GLN A 48 2.91 4.48 11.78
C GLN A 48 2.72 3.62 13.04
N ALA A 49 3.79 3.22 13.72
CA ALA A 49 3.73 2.52 15.00
C ALA A 49 3.33 3.44 16.17
N ALA A 50 3.69 4.73 16.13
CA ALA A 50 3.34 5.71 17.15
C ALA A 50 1.92 6.31 16.96
N ALA A 51 1.31 6.12 15.79
CA ALA A 51 -0.05 6.58 15.47
C ALA A 51 -1.13 5.50 15.67
N ALA A 52 -0.98 4.62 16.67
CA ALA A 52 -2.11 3.86 17.17
C ALA A 52 -3.07 4.83 17.88
N PRO A 53 -4.25 5.16 17.31
CA PRO A 53 -5.20 6.00 18.01
C PRO A 53 -5.55 5.32 19.34
N PRO A 54 -5.74 6.07 20.44
CA PRO A 54 -6.37 5.49 21.62
C PRO A 54 -7.63 4.78 21.15
N ALA A 55 -7.81 3.52 21.55
CA ALA A 55 -9.00 2.76 21.25
C ALA A 55 -10.20 3.51 21.87
N ALA A 56 -10.74 4.47 21.13
CA ALA A 56 -12.12 4.88 21.30
C ALA A 56 -12.92 3.58 21.27
N PRO A 57 -13.86 3.35 22.20
CA PRO A 57 -14.73 2.20 22.11
C PRO A 57 -15.22 2.17 20.67
N GLN A 58 -14.84 1.10 19.96
CA GLN A 58 -15.33 0.86 18.63
C GLN A 58 -16.83 0.72 18.85
N ALA A 59 -17.57 1.83 18.68
CA ALA A 59 -18.99 1.79 18.52
C ALA A 59 -19.13 0.90 17.30
N ALA A 60 -19.41 -0.38 17.55
CA ALA A 60 -19.55 -1.39 16.53
C ALA A 60 -20.47 -0.75 15.52
N ALA A 61 -19.95 -0.51 14.31
CA ALA A 61 -20.76 0.04 13.24
C ALA A 61 -22.04 -0.81 13.24
N PRO A 62 -23.22 -0.19 13.39
CA PRO A 62 -24.44 -0.90 13.76
C PRO A 62 -24.58 -2.07 12.79
N SER A 63 -24.53 -3.27 13.36
CA SER A 63 -24.49 -4.47 12.56
C SER A 63 -25.81 -4.58 11.79
N MET A 64 -25.84 -5.45 10.79
CA MET A 64 -27.06 -5.65 10.01
C MET A 64 -28.26 -6.02 10.88
N ALA A 65 -28.01 -6.79 11.94
CA ALA A 65 -29.02 -7.12 12.93
C ALA A 65 -29.48 -5.87 13.70
N ASP A 66 -28.58 -4.97 14.07
CA ASP A 66 -28.92 -3.74 14.79
C ASP A 66 -29.79 -2.79 13.94
N GLN A 67 -29.46 -2.62 12.66
CA GLN A 67 -30.25 -1.77 11.75
C GLN A 67 -31.65 -2.35 11.49
N LEU A 68 -31.75 -3.68 11.32
CA LEU A 68 -33.03 -4.37 11.17
C LEU A 68 -33.88 -4.28 12.44
N ASN A 69 -33.26 -4.37 13.62
CA ASN A 69 -33.94 -4.19 14.91
C ASN A 69 -34.47 -2.77 15.09
N GLN A 70 -33.69 -1.74 14.74
CA GLN A 70 -34.15 -0.34 14.79
C GLN A 70 -35.37 -0.10 13.89
N LEU A 71 -35.37 -0.67 12.69
CA LEU A 71 -36.51 -0.62 11.77
C LEU A 71 -37.75 -1.33 12.33
N ALA A 72 -37.58 -2.49 12.97
CA ALA A 72 -38.67 -3.22 13.60
C ALA A 72 -39.25 -2.45 14.79
N ASP A 73 -38.41 -1.80 15.58
CA ASP A 73 -38.82 -0.98 16.72
C ASP A 73 -39.67 0.23 16.25
N LEU A 74 -39.22 0.95 15.22
CA LEU A 74 -39.97 2.07 14.63
C LEU A 74 -41.31 1.63 14.01
N HIS A 75 -41.38 0.44 13.43
CA HIS A 75 -42.62 -0.15 12.93
C HIS A 75 -43.59 -0.50 14.07
N ASN A 76 -43.09 -1.12 15.14
CA ASN A 76 -43.90 -1.42 16.33
C ASN A 76 -44.41 -0.17 17.04
N GLN A 77 -43.66 0.93 16.98
CA GLN A 77 -44.10 2.25 17.45
C GLN A 77 -45.14 2.92 16.54
N GLY A 78 -45.44 2.34 15.36
CA GLY A 78 -46.37 2.89 14.39
C GLY A 78 -45.85 4.11 13.65
N VAL A 79 -44.54 4.39 13.71
CA VAL A 79 -43.90 5.50 13.00
C VAL A 79 -43.75 5.21 11.50
N LEU A 80 -43.67 3.92 11.14
CA LEU A 80 -43.61 3.41 9.77
C LEU A 80 -44.79 2.47 9.54
N SER A 81 -45.45 2.58 8.38
CA SER A 81 -46.44 1.60 7.92
C SER A 81 -45.76 0.32 7.40
N ASP A 82 -46.50 -0.79 7.34
CA ASP A 82 -45.99 -2.09 6.86
C ASP A 82 -45.34 -1.99 5.46
N GLU A 83 -45.90 -1.14 4.60
CA GLU A 83 -45.40 -0.90 3.23
C GLU A 83 -44.01 -0.23 3.24
N GLU A 84 -43.80 0.77 4.09
CA GLU A 84 -42.54 1.50 4.25
C GLU A 84 -41.48 0.63 4.92
N PHE A 85 -41.88 -0.20 5.90
CA PHE A 85 -40.99 -1.16 6.55
C PHE A 85 -40.45 -2.20 5.56
N ALA A 86 -41.33 -2.77 4.70
CA ALA A 86 -40.93 -3.73 3.69
C ALA A 86 -39.97 -3.12 2.66
N ALA A 87 -40.24 -1.89 2.21
CA ALA A 87 -39.37 -1.16 1.28
C ALA A 87 -37.98 -0.87 1.88
N ALA A 88 -37.92 -0.42 3.14
CA ALA A 88 -36.68 -0.11 3.83
C ALA A 88 -35.81 -1.36 4.07
N LYS A 89 -36.43 -2.50 4.45
CA LYS A 89 -35.74 -3.78 4.61
C LYS A 89 -35.16 -4.28 3.29
N ALA A 90 -35.93 -4.20 2.20
CA ALA A 90 -35.45 -4.59 0.87
C ALA A 90 -34.30 -3.71 0.39
N LYS A 91 -34.36 -2.39 0.65
CA LYS A 91 -33.30 -1.44 0.30
C LYS A 91 -32.01 -1.73 1.05
N LEU A 92 -32.08 -2.01 2.35
CA LEU A 92 -30.92 -2.43 3.13
C LEU A 92 -30.24 -3.66 2.53
N LEU A 93 -31.00 -4.75 2.34
CA LEU A 93 -30.44 -5.99 1.77
C LEU A 93 -29.89 -5.78 0.34
N GLY A 94 -30.52 -4.91 -0.46
CA GLY A 94 -30.08 -4.55 -1.79
C GLY A 94 -28.78 -3.74 -1.82
N THR A 95 -28.63 -2.75 -0.93
CA THR A 95 -27.40 -1.92 -0.85
C THR A 95 -26.19 -2.75 -0.39
N LEU A 96 -26.40 -3.78 0.41
CA LEU A 96 -25.35 -4.69 0.86
C LEU A 96 -24.91 -5.70 -0.19
N SER A 97 -25.85 -6.21 -0.99
CA SER A 97 -25.52 -7.06 -2.13
C SER A 97 -24.55 -6.33 -3.07
N VAL A 98 -24.85 -5.06 -3.41
CA VAL A 98 -23.97 -4.25 -4.27
C VAL A 98 -22.69 -3.78 -3.56
N ALA A 99 -22.70 -3.55 -2.24
CA ALA A 99 -21.50 -3.17 -1.49
C ALA A 99 -20.50 -4.33 -1.35
N GLY A 100 -20.95 -5.55 -1.07
CA GLY A 100 -20.10 -6.74 -0.98
C GLY A 100 -19.46 -7.12 -2.32
N LEU A 101 -20.22 -6.98 -3.41
CA LEU A 101 -19.68 -7.10 -4.77
C LEU A 101 -18.66 -6.00 -5.09
N ARG A 102 -18.84 -4.78 -4.55
CA ARG A 102 -17.89 -3.69 -4.78
C ARG A 102 -16.55 -3.85 -4.06
N SER A 103 -16.51 -4.49 -2.89
CA SER A 103 -15.25 -4.74 -2.17
C SER A 103 -14.39 -5.84 -2.82
N ALA A 104 -15.00 -6.75 -3.58
CA ALA A 104 -14.30 -7.87 -4.22
C ALA A 104 -13.44 -7.47 -5.44
N TRP A 105 -13.80 -6.43 -6.19
CA TRP A 105 -13.01 -5.97 -7.36
C TRP A 105 -11.99 -4.89 -7.03
N THR A 106 -12.10 -4.20 -5.88
CA THR A 106 -11.11 -3.18 -5.49
C THR A 106 -9.79 -3.80 -5.04
N THR A 107 -9.77 -5.08 -4.67
CA THR A 107 -8.54 -5.83 -4.32
C THR A 107 -7.86 -6.45 -5.55
N ALA A 108 -8.50 -6.43 -6.73
CA ALA A 108 -7.95 -7.03 -7.96
C ALA A 108 -7.10 -6.06 -8.82
N GLY A 109 -6.85 -4.84 -8.33
CA GLY A 109 -6.15 -3.77 -9.07
C GLY A 109 -4.87 -3.26 -8.42
N ASP A 110 -4.26 -4.02 -7.51
CA ASP A 110 -2.97 -3.66 -6.89
C ASP A 110 -1.83 -4.50 -7.51
N PRO A 111 -1.14 -4.01 -8.56
CA PRO A 111 -0.03 -4.73 -9.18
C PRO A 111 1.24 -4.76 -8.30
N ALA A 112 1.22 -4.23 -7.07
CA ALA A 112 2.42 -4.14 -6.23
C ALA A 112 2.64 -5.31 -5.27
N ARG A 113 1.70 -6.29 -5.17
CA ARG A 113 1.77 -7.36 -4.15
C ARG A 113 2.12 -8.76 -4.63
N CYS A 114 2.60 -8.91 -5.88
CA CYS A 114 3.15 -10.17 -6.38
C CYS A 114 4.68 -10.07 -6.54
N ARG A 115 5.41 -9.99 -5.42
CA ARG A 115 6.82 -10.38 -5.38
C ARG A 115 7.20 -11.05 -4.06
N VAL A 116 7.14 -12.39 -4.09
CA VAL A 116 8.16 -13.34 -3.54
C VAL A 116 8.12 -13.56 -2.01
N PRO A 117 8.47 -14.75 -1.49
CA PRO A 117 9.22 -15.88 -2.08
C PRO A 117 8.44 -16.97 -2.81
#